data_AF-A0A4Q3TDW8-F1
#
_entry.id   AF-A0A4Q3TDW8-F1
#
_cell.length_a   1.000
_cell.length_b   1.000
_cell.length_c   1.000
_cell.angle_alpha   90.00
_cell.angle_beta   90.00
_cell.angle_gamma   90.00
#
_symmetry.space_group_name_H-M   'P 1'
#
loop_
_entity.id
_entity.type
_entity.pdbx_description
1 polymer ?
#
loop_
_entity_poly.entity_id
_entity_poly.type
_entity_poly.pdbx_seq_one_letter_code
_entity_poly.pdbx_strand_id
1 'polypeptide(L)'
;HYIRQYACQGIKTEQVAAHIGLSRSSLETYFRRELQRTVHDEILHFKLAHARELLRAGQMTGAEVATLSGFGSVQYLNAVFKRELACTPREYRERNAHGNEKSPDLANGA
;
A
#
# COMPACT_ATOMS: atom_id res chain seq x y z
N HIS A 1 5.86 -5.81 -12.13
CA HIS A 1 4.46 -6.15 -12.46
C HIS A 1 3.82 -7.06 -11.41
N TYR A 2 4.49 -8.11 -10.92
CA TYR A 2 3.94 -9.04 -9.91
C TYR A 2 3.44 -8.37 -8.62
N ILE A 3 4.22 -7.51 -7.97
CA ILE A 3 3.81 -6.84 -6.73
C ILE A 3 2.52 -6.04 -6.93
N ARG A 4 2.44 -5.22 -7.99
CA ARG A 4 1.23 -4.42 -8.29
C ARG A 4 -0.03 -5.27 -8.45
N GLN A 5 0.10 -6.42 -9.09
CA GLN A 5 -1.04 -7.30 -9.39
C GLN A 5 -1.52 -8.08 -8.15
N TYR A 6 -0.59 -8.46 -7.27
CA TYR A 6 -0.88 -9.38 -6.16
C TYR A 6 -0.78 -8.75 -4.76
N ALA A 7 -0.33 -7.50 -4.62
CA ALA A 7 -0.18 -6.82 -3.33
C ALA A 7 -1.45 -6.89 -2.46
N CYS A 8 -2.61 -6.66 -3.07
CA CYS A 8 -3.90 -6.69 -2.37
C CYS A 8 -4.37 -8.10 -2.00
N GLN A 9 -3.77 -9.15 -2.56
CA GLN A 9 -4.08 -10.55 -2.24
C GLN A 9 -3.27 -11.10 -1.07
N GLY A 10 -2.52 -10.25 -0.35
CA GLY A 10 -1.77 -10.67 0.83
C GLY A 10 -0.47 -11.41 0.50
N ILE A 11 0.16 -11.12 -0.65
CA ILE A 11 1.43 -11.73 -1.00
C ILE A 11 2.52 -11.48 0.03
N LYS A 12 3.36 -12.50 0.23
CA LYS A 12 4.58 -12.42 1.03
C LYS A 12 5.80 -12.18 0.16
N THR A 13 6.84 -11.60 0.73
CA THR A 13 8.15 -11.39 0.09
C THR A 13 8.68 -12.69 -0.55
N GLU A 14 8.44 -13.83 0.09
CA GLU A 14 8.85 -15.16 -0.41
C GLU A 14 8.18 -15.51 -1.75
N GLN A 15 6.91 -15.15 -1.95
CA GLN A 15 6.20 -15.41 -3.20
C GLN A 15 6.71 -14.51 -4.32
N VAL A 16 7.08 -13.27 -4.00
CA VAL A 16 7.71 -12.35 -4.96
C VAL A 16 9.07 -12.89 -5.38
N ALA A 17 9.87 -13.35 -4.42
CA ALA A 17 11.19 -13.92 -4.64
C ALA A 17 11.13 -15.20 -5.49
N ALA A 18 10.20 -16.10 -5.19
CA ALA A 18 9.95 -17.30 -5.98
C ALA A 18 9.53 -16.99 -7.42
N HIS A 19 8.68 -15.98 -7.63
CA HIS A 19 8.18 -15.62 -8.96
C HIS A 19 9.27 -15.14 -9.92
N ILE A 20 10.29 -14.45 -9.39
CA ILE A 20 11.42 -13.90 -10.19
C ILE A 20 12.66 -14.80 -10.14
N GLY A 21 12.60 -15.95 -9.46
CA GLY A 21 13.73 -16.87 -9.32
C GLY A 21 14.88 -16.36 -8.45
N LEU A 22 14.60 -15.45 -7.50
CA LEU A 22 15.60 -14.93 -6.57
C LEU A 22 15.38 -15.46 -5.15
N SER A 23 16.46 -15.57 -4.39
CA SER A 23 16.37 -15.74 -2.94
C SER A 23 15.83 -14.47 -2.28
N ARG A 24 15.14 -14.60 -1.15
CA ARG A 24 14.64 -13.46 -0.36
C ARG A 24 15.73 -12.42 -0.09
N SER A 25 16.92 -12.85 0.33
CA SER A 25 18.05 -11.96 0.63
C SER A 25 18.53 -11.19 -0.60
N SER A 26 18.58 -11.85 -1.76
CA SER A 26 18.96 -11.24 -3.04
C SER A 26 17.91 -10.22 -3.47
N LEU A 27 16.64 -10.56 -3.32
CA LEU A 27 15.54 -9.66 -3.62
C LEU A 27 15.54 -8.43 -2.70
N GLU A 28 15.71 -8.61 -1.40
CA GLU A 28 15.80 -7.50 -0.45
C GLU A 28 17.02 -6.60 -0.74
N THR A 29 18.16 -7.20 -1.09
CA THR A 29 19.37 -6.45 -1.48
C THR A 29 19.14 -5.64 -2.75
N TYR A 30 18.51 -6.25 -3.76
CA TYR A 30 18.16 -5.60 -5.01
C TYR A 30 17.22 -4.41 -4.76
N PHE A 31 16.14 -4.62 -4.00
CA PHE A 31 15.18 -3.56 -3.65
C PHE A 31 15.84 -2.41 -2.88
N ARG A 32 16.70 -2.70 -1.90
CA ARG A 32 17.43 -1.65 -1.19
C ARG A 32 18.42 -0.89 -2.06
N ARG A 33 19.06 -1.56 -3.03
CA ARG A 33 20.03 -0.92 -3.93
C ARG A 33 19.34 -0.06 -4.98
N GLU A 34 18.30 -0.59 -5.61
CA GLU A 34 17.67 0.03 -6.78
C GLU A 34 16.55 0.99 -6.45
N LEU A 35 15.82 0.76 -5.35
CA LEU A 35 14.61 1.53 -4.99
C LEU A 35 14.71 2.17 -3.60
N GLN A 36 15.85 2.01 -2.92
CA GLN A 36 16.09 2.43 -1.54
C GLN A 36 15.04 2.02 -0.50
N ARG A 37 14.20 1.03 -0.83
CA ARG A 37 13.10 0.54 0.01
C ARG A 37 13.14 -0.98 0.11
N THR A 38 12.38 -1.54 1.05
CA THR A 38 12.26 -3.00 1.17
C THR A 38 11.14 -3.51 0.26
N VAL A 39 11.14 -4.80 -0.06
CA VAL A 39 10.04 -5.44 -0.79
C VAL A 39 8.71 -5.27 -0.04
N HIS A 40 8.77 -5.36 1.28
CA HIS A 40 7.61 -5.16 2.14
C HIS A 40 7.07 -3.73 2.05
N ASP A 41 7.97 -2.75 1.99
CA ASP A 41 7.61 -1.33 1.82
C ASP A 41 6.92 -1.09 0.48
N GLU A 42 7.45 -1.68 -0.60
CA GLU A 42 6.80 -1.64 -1.92
C GLU A 42 5.41 -2.27 -1.90
N ILE A 43 5.26 -3.45 -1.28
CA ILE A 43 3.94 -4.10 -1.13
C ILE A 43 3.00 -3.16 -0.38
N LEU A 44 3.45 -2.56 0.73
CA LEU A 44 2.65 -1.62 1.51
C LEU A 44 2.26 -0.39 0.70
N HIS A 45 3.17 0.16 -0.09
CA HIS A 45 2.91 1.31 -0.95
C HIS A 45 1.78 1.02 -1.93
N PHE A 46 1.78 -0.16 -2.59
CA PHE A 46 0.69 -0.58 -3.47
C PHE A 46 -0.62 -0.82 -2.72
N LYS A 47 -0.59 -1.48 -1.56
CA LYS A 47 -1.79 -1.65 -0.72
C LYS A 47 -2.39 -0.31 -0.29
N LEU A 48 -1.54 0.64 0.07
CA LEU A 48 -1.94 1.98 0.48
C LEU A 48 -2.55 2.78 -0.68
N ALA A 49 -1.92 2.71 -1.86
CA ALA A 49 -2.46 3.33 -3.07
C ALA A 49 -3.87 2.80 -3.37
N HIS A 50 -4.07 1.48 -3.32
CA HIS A 50 -5.38 0.88 -3.55
C HIS A 50 -6.40 1.29 -2.47
N ALA A 51 -6.01 1.29 -1.19
CA ALA A 51 -6.88 1.75 -0.12
C ALA A 51 -7.33 3.20 -0.30
N ARG A 52 -6.46 4.08 -0.80
CA ARG A 52 -6.81 5.48 -1.11
C ARG A 52 -7.83 5.58 -2.23
N GLU A 53 -7.71 4.75 -3.27
CA GLU A 53 -8.71 4.68 -4.35
C GLU A 53 -10.08 4.25 -3.82
N LEU A 54 -10.13 3.20 -2.99
CA LEU A 54 -11.37 2.72 -2.38
C LEU A 54 -12.00 3.77 -1.45
N LEU A 55 -11.19 4.48 -0.65
CA LEU A 55 -11.66 5.55 0.21
C LEU A 55 -12.18 6.76 -0.58
N ARG A 56 -11.56 7.07 -1.72
CA ARG A 56 -12.01 8.12 -2.64
C ARG A 56 -13.33 7.79 -3.32
N ALA A 57 -13.57 6.52 -3.64
CA ALA A 57 -14.86 6.07 -4.17
C ALA A 57 -16.00 6.25 -3.15
N GLY A 58 -15.69 6.32 -1.84
CA GLY A 58 -16.62 6.75 -0.79
C GLY A 58 -17.69 5.72 -0.39
N GLN A 59 -17.77 4.57 -1.06
CA GLN A 59 -18.83 3.57 -0.86
C GLN A 59 -18.49 2.49 0.18
N MET A 60 -17.23 2.41 0.61
CA MET A 60 -16.74 1.31 1.45
C MET A 60 -16.47 1.72 2.90
N THR A 61 -16.71 0.79 3.81
CA THR A 61 -16.33 0.91 5.23
C THR A 61 -14.83 0.68 5.42
N GLY A 62 -14.26 1.14 6.54
CA GLY A 62 -12.84 0.90 6.84
C GLY A 62 -12.47 -0.59 6.91
N ALA A 63 -13.42 -1.45 7.29
CA ALA A 63 -13.25 -2.91 7.29
C ALA A 63 -13.18 -3.51 5.89
N GLU A 64 -14.04 -3.05 4.99
CA GLU A 64 -14.00 -3.46 3.58
C GLU A 64 -12.72 -2.98 2.91
N VAL A 65 -12.33 -1.72 3.13
CA VAL A 65 -11.08 -1.17 2.61
C VAL A 65 -9.88 -1.98 3.09
N ALA A 66 -9.82 -2.34 4.37
CA ALA A 66 -8.73 -3.14 4.92
C ALA A 66 -8.65 -4.54 4.28
N THR A 67 -9.80 -5.15 4.03
CA THR A 67 -9.89 -6.50 3.43
C THR A 67 -9.49 -6.45 1.95
N LEU A 68 -10.11 -5.56 1.18
CA LEU A 68 -9.93 -5.45 -0.26
C LEU A 68 -8.53 -4.94 -0.64
N SER A 69 -7.93 -4.10 0.20
CA SER A 69 -6.56 -3.61 0.00
C SER A 69 -5.48 -4.54 0.57
N GLY A 70 -5.85 -5.70 1.11
CA GLY A 70 -4.88 -6.71 1.60
C GLY A 70 -4.18 -6.36 2.91
N PHE A 71 -4.74 -5.46 3.73
CA PHE A 71 -4.26 -5.20 5.10
C PHE A 71 -4.77 -6.25 6.09
N GLY A 72 -5.86 -6.95 5.77
CA GLY A 72 -6.46 -8.00 6.60
C GLY A 72 -7.20 -7.50 7.85
N SER A 73 -6.79 -6.36 8.40
CA SER A 73 -7.40 -5.77 9.61
C SER A 73 -7.43 -4.25 9.57
N VAL A 74 -8.52 -3.66 10.07
CA VAL A 74 -8.68 -2.19 10.19
C VAL A 74 -7.60 -1.56 11.08
N GLN A 75 -7.19 -2.26 12.14
CA GLN A 75 -6.13 -1.80 13.04
C GLN A 75 -4.80 -1.64 12.30
N TYR A 76 -4.45 -2.61 11.44
CA TYR A 76 -3.24 -2.55 10.64
C TYR A 76 -3.33 -1.48 9.57
N LEU A 77 -4.48 -1.38 8.88
CA LEU A 77 -4.76 -0.28 7.95
C LEU A 77 -4.56 1.08 8.63
N ASN A 78 -5.16 1.29 9.80
CA ASN A 78 -5.03 2.55 10.57
C ASN A 78 -3.59 2.85 10.97
N ALA A 79 -2.85 1.83 11.43
CA ALA A 79 -1.45 2.00 11.82
C ALA A 79 -0.59 2.43 10.64
N VAL A 80 -0.76 1.79 9.47
CA VAL A 80 -0.04 2.14 8.25
C VAL A 80 -0.46 3.52 7.75
N PHE A 81 -1.76 3.83 7.70
CA PHE A 81 -2.24 5.16 7.30
C PHE A 81 -1.68 6.28 8.19
N LYS A 82 -1.64 6.09 9.51
CA LYS A 82 -1.02 7.06 10.42
C LYS A 82 0.48 7.19 10.19
N ARG A 83 1.18 6.09 9.90
CA ARG A 83 2.63 6.10 9.67
C ARG A 83 3.01 6.76 8.34
N GLU A 84 2.28 6.45 7.27
CA GLU A 84 2.60 6.87 5.90
C GLU A 84 1.95 8.21 5.51
N LEU A 85 0.76 8.51 6.02
CA LEU A 85 -0.04 9.67 5.61
C LEU A 85 -0.36 10.63 6.78
N ALA A 86 0.10 10.32 8.00
CA ALA A 86 -0.17 11.10 9.20
C ALA A 86 -1.68 11.37 9.47
N CYS A 87 -2.56 10.51 8.95
CA CYS A 87 -4.01 10.62 9.14
C CYS A 87 -4.66 9.23 9.17
N THR A 88 -5.88 9.13 9.70
CA THR A 88 -6.66 7.90 9.62
C THR A 88 -7.35 7.74 8.26
N PRO A 89 -7.72 6.52 7.83
CA PRO A 89 -8.55 6.27 6.64
C PRO A 89 -9.85 7.08 6.65
N ARG A 90 -10.44 7.25 7.84
CA ARG A 90 -11.65 8.06 8.02
C ARG A 90 -11.38 9.53 7.74
N GLU A 91 -10.35 10.12 8.36
CA GLU A 91 -9.95 11.51 8.09
C GLU A 91 -9.56 11.71 6.63
N TYR A 92 -8.89 10.73 6.02
CA TYR A 92 -8.56 10.76 4.60
C TYR A 92 -9.83 10.85 3.74
N ARG A 93 -10.86 10.07 4.06
CA ARG A 93 -12.16 10.11 3.38
C ARG A 93 -12.86 11.46 3.60
N GLU A 94 -12.89 11.97 4.83
CA GLU A 94 -13.52 13.26 5.17
C GLU A 94 -12.80 14.43 4.44
N ARG A 95 -11.47 14.40 4.36
CA ARG A 95 -10.67 15.38 3.60
C ARG A 95 -10.97 15.35 2.10
N ASN A 96 -11.12 14.16 1.50
CA ASN A 96 -11.46 14.06 0.07
C ASN A 96 -12.93 14.40 -0.19
N ALA A 97 -13.85 14.13 0.74
CA ALA A 97 -15.26 14.50 0.60
C ALA A 97 -15.49 16.01 0.65
N HIS A 98 -14.63 16.75 1.37
CA HIS A 98 -14.71 18.21 1.49
C HIS A 98 -13.70 18.98 0.61
N GLY A 99 -12.79 18.28 -0.08
CA GLY A 99 -11.69 18.89 -0.82
C GLY A 99 -11.60 18.41 -2.26
N ASN A 100 -12.42 18.98 -3.14
CA ASN A 100 -12.07 19.07 -4.56
C ASN A 100 -11.02 20.18 -4.72
N GLU A 101 -9.75 19.92 -4.37
CA GLU A 101 -8.58 20.57 -4.98
C GLU A 101 -7.26 20.05 -4.39
N LYS A 102 -6.35 19.71 -5.30
CA LYS A 102 -4.92 19.40 -5.13
C LYS A 102 -4.60 18.08 -4.42
N SER A 103 -4.47 17.04 -5.26
CA SER A 103 -3.71 15.83 -4.94
C SER A 103 -2.22 16.12 -5.19
N PRO A 104 -1.36 16.32 -4.17
CA PRO A 104 0.07 16.25 -4.40
C PRO A 104 0.42 14.76 -4.48
N ASP A 105 0.78 14.36 -5.69
CA ASP A 105 2.02 13.65 -5.95
C ASP A 105 2.48 12.65 -4.87
N LEU A 106 2.22 11.36 -5.13
CA LEU A 106 3.10 10.29 -4.68
C LEU A 106 3.73 9.70 -5.94
N ALA A 107 4.51 10.54 -6.63
CA ALA A 107 5.48 10.15 -7.62
C ALA A 107 6.87 10.57 -7.10
N ASN A 108 7.38 9.87 -6.10
CA ASN A 108 8.83 9.73 -5.97
C ASN A 108 9.19 8.54 -5.08
N GLY A 109 9.66 7.51 -5.74
CA GLY A 109 10.42 6.40 -5.18
C GLY A 109 11.29 5.88 -6.30
N ALA A 110 12.19 6.77 -6.75
CA ALA A 110 13.36 6.47 -7.56
C ALA A 110 14.36 5.65 -6.74
#